data_AF-A0A9D8JIK6-F1
#
_entry.id   AF-A0A9D8JIK6-F1
#
_cell.length_a   1.000
_cell.length_b   1.000
_cell.length_c   1.000
_cell.angle_alpha   90.00
_cell.angle_beta   90.00
_cell.angle_gamma   90.00
#
_symmetry.space_group_name_H-M   'P 1'
#
loop_
_entity.id
_entity.type
_entity.pdbx_description
1 polymer ?
#
loop_
_entity_poly.entity_id
_entity_poly.type
_entity_poly.pdbx_seq_one_letter_code
_entity_poly.pdbx_strand_id
1 'polypeptide(L)'
;MIYIDAAADSHGAVMIGTTNPARQLHVAGTGAMIRVDRNDASPGLIFNQTAVSDLSTTLKVFYFGMNASGVNNGRFYMFLSTFKTAVQGKRQYVKKSSVIATLLFHDRIKDCGL
;
A
#
# COMPACT_ATOMS: atom_id res chain seq x y z
N MET A 1 -3.21 -6.48 -19.96
CA MET A 1 -3.54 -5.12 -19.48
C MET A 1 -5.02 -5.13 -19.16
N ILE A 2 -5.41 -4.94 -17.90
CA ILE A 2 -6.82 -4.78 -17.55
C ILE A 2 -7.14 -3.30 -17.80
N TYR A 3 -7.88 -3.02 -18.87
CA TYR A 3 -8.41 -1.69 -19.13
C TYR A 3 -9.77 -1.62 -18.42
N ILE A 4 -9.81 -1.01 -17.24
CA ILE A 4 -11.09 -0.63 -16.63
C ILE A 4 -11.38 0.79 -17.11
N ASP A 5 -11.91 0.89 -18.33
CA ASP A 5 -12.73 2.06 -18.66
C ASP A 5 -14.06 1.84 -17.94
N ALA A 6 -14.12 2.37 -16.73
CA ALA A 6 -15.31 2.63 -15.95
C ALA A 6 -16.60 1.93 -16.43
N ALA A 7 -16.87 0.73 -15.90
CA ALA A 7 -18.22 0.47 -15.40
C ALA A 7 -18.38 1.25 -14.07
N ALA A 8 -18.07 2.56 -14.12
CA ALA A 8 -18.45 3.47 -13.08
C ALA A 8 -19.97 3.50 -13.08
N ASP A 9 -20.57 3.39 -11.90
CA ASP A 9 -21.90 3.94 -11.74
C ASP A 9 -21.91 5.44 -12.11
N SER A 10 -23.06 6.11 -12.04
CA SER A 10 -23.14 7.56 -12.24
C SER A 10 -22.25 8.39 -11.29
N HIS A 11 -21.55 7.75 -10.34
CA HIS A 11 -20.70 8.35 -9.33
C HIS A 11 -19.21 7.98 -9.45
N GLY A 12 -18.78 7.25 -10.47
CA GLY A 12 -17.36 6.93 -10.66
C GLY A 12 -16.86 5.70 -9.88
N ALA A 13 -17.74 4.90 -9.28
CA ALA A 13 -17.34 3.78 -8.43
C ALA A 13 -17.01 2.51 -9.22
N VAL A 14 -15.90 1.85 -8.88
CA VAL A 14 -15.55 0.51 -9.38
C VAL A 14 -16.12 -0.54 -8.43
N MET A 15 -17.07 -1.33 -8.94
CA MET A 15 -17.76 -2.37 -8.19
C MET A 15 -17.34 -3.77 -8.65
N ILE A 16 -16.99 -4.64 -7.71
CA ILE A 16 -16.72 -6.06 -7.98
C ILE A 16 -17.54 -6.90 -7.00
N GLY A 17 -18.53 -7.64 -7.52
CA GLY A 17 -19.38 -8.53 -6.73
C GLY A 17 -20.44 -7.86 -5.84
N THR A 18 -20.70 -6.56 -6.05
CA THR A 18 -21.79 -5.80 -5.39
C THR A 18 -22.43 -4.82 -6.37
N THR A 19 -23.71 -4.52 -6.19
CA THR A 19 -24.46 -3.50 -6.94
C THR A 19 -24.69 -2.21 -6.15
N ASN A 20 -24.34 -2.19 -4.86
CA ASN A 20 -24.47 -1.02 -3.99
C ASN A 20 -23.13 -0.76 -3.27
N PRO A 21 -22.14 -0.16 -3.95
CA PRO A 21 -20.83 0.09 -3.37
C PRO A 21 -20.90 1.14 -2.25
N ALA A 22 -20.32 0.84 -1.08
CA ALA A 22 -20.29 1.80 0.03
C ALA A 22 -19.16 2.85 -0.12
N ARG A 23 -18.21 2.61 -1.05
CA ARG A 23 -17.01 3.41 -1.32
C ARG A 23 -16.67 3.31 -2.80
N GLN A 24 -15.84 4.23 -3.30
CA GLN A 24 -15.44 4.30 -4.71
C GLN A 24 -14.80 3.01 -5.26
N LEU A 25 -14.13 2.23 -4.40
CA LEU A 25 -13.72 0.86 -4.73
C LEU A 25 -14.34 -0.06 -3.67
N HIS A 26 -15.24 -0.95 -4.09
CA HIS A 26 -15.86 -1.95 -3.21
C HIS A 26 -15.79 -3.34 -3.87
N VAL A 27 -15.02 -4.23 -3.25
CA VAL A 27 -14.97 -5.65 -3.59
C VAL A 27 -15.72 -6.41 -2.51
N ALA A 28 -16.78 -7.12 -2.89
CA ALA A 28 -17.61 -7.87 -1.96
C ALA A 28 -18.00 -9.24 -2.52
N GLY A 29 -18.26 -10.19 -1.64
CA GLY A 29 -18.58 -11.59 -1.98
C GLY A 29 -17.67 -12.58 -1.26
N THR A 30 -18.01 -13.87 -1.30
CA THR A 30 -17.32 -14.94 -0.55
C THR A 30 -15.83 -15.04 -0.85
N GLY A 31 -15.42 -14.73 -2.08
CA GLY A 31 -14.03 -14.75 -2.53
C GLY A 31 -13.37 -13.37 -2.61
N ALA A 32 -13.90 -12.35 -1.94
CA ALA A 32 -13.36 -11.00 -2.02
C ALA A 32 -11.93 -10.93 -1.47
N MET A 33 -10.95 -10.75 -2.35
CA MET A 33 -9.53 -10.63 -2.01
C MET A 33 -8.80 -9.71 -2.98
N ILE A 34 -7.72 -9.09 -2.52
CA ILE A 34 -6.77 -8.36 -3.37
C ILE A 34 -5.47 -9.15 -3.36
N ARG A 35 -5.06 -9.62 -4.54
CA ARG A 35 -3.79 -10.32 -4.75
C ARG A 35 -2.88 -9.48 -5.63
N VAL A 36 -1.63 -9.35 -5.23
CA VAL A 36 -0.59 -8.62 -5.97
C VAL A 36 0.56 -9.57 -6.25
N ASP A 37 0.58 -10.16 -7.44
CA ASP A 37 1.70 -10.95 -7.92
C ASP A 37 2.71 -10.05 -8.63
N ARG A 38 3.98 -10.17 -8.24
CA ARG A 38 5.11 -9.58 -8.95
C ARG A 38 6.23 -10.61 -9.07
N ASN A 39 6.86 -10.65 -10.23
CA ASN A 39 8.05 -11.46 -10.51
C ASN A 39 9.35 -10.71 -10.16
N ASP A 40 9.26 -9.75 -9.24
CA ASP A 40 10.34 -8.85 -8.83
C ASP A 40 10.13 -8.45 -7.37
N ALA A 41 11.17 -7.87 -6.76
CA ALA A 41 11.14 -7.37 -5.41
C ALA A 41 9.99 -6.36 -5.19
N SER A 42 9.55 -6.27 -3.93
CA SER A 42 8.63 -5.23 -3.47
C SER A 42 7.21 -5.26 -4.09
N PRO A 43 6.49 -6.40 -4.15
CA PRO A 43 5.03 -6.33 -4.16
C PRO A 43 4.52 -5.61 -2.90
N GLY A 44 3.47 -4.81 -3.05
CA GLY A 44 2.99 -3.99 -1.95
C GLY A 44 1.72 -3.21 -2.26
N LEU A 45 1.22 -2.57 -1.21
CA LEU A 45 0.05 -1.68 -1.20
C LEU A 45 0.47 -0.30 -0.68
N ILE A 46 0.02 0.74 -1.38
CA ILE A 46 0.39 2.13 -1.10
C ILE A 46 -0.86 2.93 -0.78
N PHE A 47 -0.83 3.64 0.34
CA PHE A 47 -1.78 4.70 0.66
C PHE A 47 -1.07 6.03 0.55
N ASN A 48 -1.51 6.85 -0.42
CA ASN A 48 -0.96 8.18 -0.68
C ASN A 48 -2.03 9.22 -0.36
N GLN A 49 -1.89 9.90 0.78
CA GLN A 49 -2.75 11.04 1.09
C GLN A 49 -2.17 12.30 0.46
N THR A 50 -2.98 12.98 -0.33
CA THR A 50 -2.63 14.24 -1.00
C THR A 50 -3.39 15.42 -0.40
N ALA A 51 -2.99 16.63 -0.79
CA ALA A 51 -3.75 17.82 -0.48
C ALA A 51 -5.11 17.78 -1.17
N VAL A 52 -6.16 18.27 -0.49
CA VAL A 52 -7.54 18.29 -1.02
C VAL A 52 -7.63 19.07 -2.33
N SER A 53 -6.78 20.09 -2.49
CA SER A 53 -6.75 20.97 -3.66
C SER A 53 -5.74 20.56 -4.74
N ASP A 54 -4.89 19.55 -4.49
CA ASP A 54 -3.82 19.16 -5.41
C ASP A 54 -3.38 17.71 -5.19
N LEU A 55 -3.72 16.84 -6.15
CA LEU A 55 -3.32 15.43 -6.15
C LEU A 55 -1.82 15.22 -6.37
N SER A 56 -1.08 16.24 -6.79
CA SER A 56 0.38 16.19 -6.96
C SER A 56 1.12 16.44 -5.64
N THR A 57 0.47 17.09 -4.67
CA THR A 57 1.04 17.36 -3.35
C THR A 57 0.72 16.21 -2.40
N THR A 58 1.67 15.29 -2.21
CA THR A 58 1.55 14.26 -1.19
C THR A 58 1.85 14.80 0.22
N LEU A 59 0.90 14.61 1.13
CA LEU A 59 1.05 14.89 2.55
C LEU A 59 1.70 13.73 3.30
N LYS A 60 1.25 12.50 3.01
CA LYS A 60 1.70 11.30 3.71
C LYS A 60 1.63 10.08 2.79
N VAL A 61 2.67 9.25 2.82
CA VAL A 61 2.61 7.91 2.25
C VAL A 61 2.73 6.88 3.35
N PHE A 62 1.92 5.84 3.23
CA PHE A 62 2.05 4.61 3.97
C PHE A 62 2.17 3.44 3.00
N TYR A 63 3.28 2.72 3.10
CA TYR A 63 3.60 1.60 2.22
C TYR A 63 3.71 0.32 3.06
N PHE A 64 3.03 -0.73 2.61
CA PHE A 64 3.26 -2.10 3.05
C PHE A 64 3.79 -2.93 1.89
N GLY A 65 4.80 -3.76 2.14
CA GLY A 65 5.20 -4.73 1.14
C GLY A 65 6.18 -5.77 1.67
N MET A 66 6.64 -6.60 0.75
CA MET A 66 7.54 -7.69 1.05
C MET A 66 8.65 -7.74 0.02
N ASN A 67 9.81 -8.22 0.41
CA ASN A 67 10.86 -8.62 -0.52
C ASN A 67 11.27 -10.05 -0.19
N ALA A 68 11.43 -10.87 -1.21
CA ALA A 68 11.93 -12.23 -1.07
C ALA A 68 13.10 -12.42 -2.04
N SER A 69 14.14 -13.12 -1.59
CA SER A 69 15.27 -13.52 -2.43
C SER A 69 15.32 -15.03 -2.68
N GLY A 70 14.32 -15.76 -2.17
CA GLY A 70 14.14 -17.18 -2.39
C GLY A 70 12.85 -17.67 -1.73
N VAL A 71 12.54 -18.95 -1.91
CA VAL A 71 11.42 -19.61 -1.23
C VAL A 71 11.64 -19.51 0.28
N ASN A 72 10.61 -19.07 1.01
CA ASN A 72 10.63 -18.89 2.47
C ASN A 72 11.74 -17.94 2.99
N ASN A 73 12.37 -17.16 2.12
CA ASN A 73 13.42 -16.21 2.48
C ASN A 73 13.03 -14.80 2.03
N GLY A 74 12.85 -13.91 3.01
CA GLY A 74 12.45 -12.55 2.73
C GLY A 74 12.20 -11.73 3.98
N ARG A 75 11.74 -10.50 3.76
CA ARG A 75 11.30 -9.59 4.80
C ARG A 75 9.99 -8.94 4.40
N PHE A 76 9.07 -8.90 5.34
CA PHE A 76 8.01 -7.90 5.32
C PHE A 76 8.60 -6.57 5.77
N TYR A 77 8.19 -5.47 5.14
CA TYR A 77 8.61 -4.14 5.54
C TYR A 77 7.48 -3.13 5.35
N MET A 78 7.55 -2.09 6.16
CA MET A 78 6.57 -1.02 6.18
C MET A 78 7.30 0.31 6.29
N PHE A 79 6.89 1.29 5.48
CA PHE A 79 7.50 2.61 5.48
C PHE A 79 6.44 3.70 5.55
N LEU A 80 6.72 4.73 6.34
CA LEU A 80 5.98 5.97 6.33
C LEU A 80 6.93 7.05 5.83
N SER A 81 6.58 7.74 4.74
CA SER A 81 7.26 8.97 4.36
C SER A 81 6.37 10.16 4.71
N THR A 82 6.98 11.24 5.19
CA THR A 82 6.43 12.58 5.04
C THR A 82 7.28 13.28 3.99
N PHE A 83 6.66 13.94 3.02
CA PHE A 83 7.40 14.90 2.21
C PHE A 83 7.63 16.11 3.10
N LYS A 84 8.83 16.25 3.65
CA LYS A 84 9.28 17.57 4.09
C LYS A 84 9.74 18.29 2.83
N THR A 85 8.92 19.23 2.36
CA THR A 85 9.30 20.21 1.34
C THR A 85 10.67 20.77 1.73
N ALA A 86 11.69 20.47 0.94
CA ALA A 86 13.01 21.03 1.15
C ALA A 86 12.90 22.54 0.90
N VAL A 87 12.94 23.36 1.96
CA VAL A 87 13.23 24.79 1.79
C VAL A 87 14.71 24.87 1.46
N GLN A 88 15.02 25.33 0.25
CA GLN A 88 16.37 25.57 -0.23
C GLN A 88 17.13 26.43 0.79
N GLY A 89 18.22 25.91 1.37
CA GLY A 89 19.13 26.69 2.20
C GLY A 89 19.18 26.44 3.71
N LYS A 90 18.41 25.49 4.27
CA LYS A 90 18.66 25.02 5.66
C LYS A 90 18.81 23.50 5.72
N ARG A 91 19.85 23.05 6.43
CA ARG A 91 20.17 21.63 6.65
C ARG A 91 18.91 20.91 7.15
N GLN A 92 18.34 20.08 6.29
CA GLN A 92 17.12 19.37 6.58
C GLN A 92 17.43 18.26 7.57
N TYR A 93 16.99 18.43 8.82
CA TYR A 93 16.74 17.29 9.68
C TYR A 93 15.56 16.53 9.08
N VAL A 94 15.87 15.66 8.11
CA VAL A 94 15.00 14.56 7.74
C VAL A 94 14.89 13.78 9.04
N LYS A 95 13.81 13.98 9.78
CA LYS A 95 13.34 12.92 10.66
C LYS A 95 13.01 11.81 9.67
N LYS A 96 14.01 10.97 9.36
CA LYS A 96 13.74 9.61 8.97
C LYS A 96 12.95 9.12 10.16
N SER A 97 11.63 9.18 10.08
CA SER A 97 10.81 8.30 10.89
C SER A 97 11.04 6.89 10.32
N SER A 98 12.28 6.42 10.40
CA SER A 98 12.59 5.03 10.67
C SER A 98 12.11 4.79 12.09
N VAL A 99 10.80 4.90 12.31
CA VAL A 99 10.17 4.00 13.24
C VAL A 99 10.23 2.70 12.46
N ILE A 100 11.36 2.00 12.61
CA ILE A 100 11.35 0.56 12.56
C ILE A 100 10.27 0.23 13.58
N ALA A 101 9.04 0.04 13.11
CA ALA A 101 8.07 -0.68 13.89
C ALA A 101 8.70 -2.07 13.94
N THR A 102 9.56 -2.29 14.92
CA THR A 102 9.90 -3.61 15.37
C THR A 102 8.58 -4.12 15.93
N LEU A 103 7.72 -4.61 15.03
CA LEU A 103 6.70 -5.54 15.40
C LEU A 103 7.49 -6.78 15.81
N LEU A 104 7.86 -6.82 17.09
CA LEU A 104 8.40 -8.00 17.74
C LEU A 104 7.28 -9.04 17.67
N PHE A 105 7.29 -9.85 16.62
CA PHE A 105 6.71 -11.18 16.70
C PHE A 105 7.56 -11.92 17.73
N HIS A 106 7.23 -11.77 19.01
CA HIS A 106 7.59 -12.80 19.97
C HIS A 106 6.83 -14.04 19.52
N ASP A 107 7.59 -15.08 19.23
CA ASP A 107 7.23 -16.33 18.58
C ASP A 107 7.08 -16.32 17.05
N ARG A 108 8.23 -16.60 16.43
CA ARG A 108 8.44 -17.64 15.39
C ARG A 108 7.16 -18.10 14.67
N ILE A 109 7.01 -17.75 13.39
CA ILE A 109 6.33 -18.65 12.46
C ILE A 109 7.22 -19.90 12.35
N LYS A 110 7.01 -20.87 13.23
CA LYS A 110 7.53 -22.23 13.05
C LYS A 110 6.53 -22.95 12.15
N ASP A 111 7.02 -23.41 11.01
CA ASP A 111 6.54 -24.54 10.22
C ASP A 111 5.04 -24.55 9.87
N CYS A 112 4.71 -24.09 8.66
CA CYS A 112 3.69 -24.79 7.87
C CYS A 112 4.43 -25.60 6.81
N GLY A 113 4.68 -26.86 7.13
CA GLY A 113 5.01 -27.85 6.11
C GLY A 113 3.83 -28.02 5.16
N LEU A 114 4.14 -28.15 3.87
CA LEU A 114 3.39 -29.00 2.97
C LEU A 114 4.19 -30.29 2.80
#